data_AF-A0A3R5WLG1-F1
#
_entry.id   AF-A0A3R5WLG1-F1
#
_cell.length_a   1.000
_cell.length_b   1.000
_cell.length_c   1.000
_cell.angle_alpha   90.00
_cell.angle_beta   90.00
_cell.angle_gamma   90.00
#
_symmetry.space_group_name_H-M   'P 1'
#
loop_
_entity.id
_entity.type
_entity.pdbx_description
1 polymer ?
#
loop_
_entity_poly.entity_id
_entity_poly.type
_entity_poly.pdbx_seq_one_letter_code
_entity_poly.pdbx_strand_id
1 'polypeptide(L)'
;MTKDEIQSDIDMAEIYRKQALEDGQAETAEMYAGDIREMQARQKEAPDAYTPVSDYGANMIYTGMADGEKYSLWVSANDDDSTSRGISIMFSQAGDQEKNELSRVDDSVYVETVPESSAGADVAELKNKCTMTENAAESEAMVFLSKLGLSGLASQSCEPVIRRWQNSTFDTVDMEKNGYAIEFGCQIGGIDVIYKDLTAVDNLNTEKGYVMQEGDKMTVFIDDDGVFYARARLCTDTNSYVRKKADLLNWDEMMSAADESIAEYYRRYPTAYSEVEFNNVELLYVPEVDSAGDMQYVPAWVFTQTEGGDVLDAGMANGHISQVVYINALDGKYIDIAETAKALGTWSGYEAGKTISK
;
A
#
# COMPACT_ATOMS: atom_id res chain seq x y z
N MET A 1 -23.05 12.64 2.22
CA MET A 1 -23.25 13.43 3.44
C MET A 1 -24.70 13.84 3.54
N THR A 2 -25.25 13.82 4.75
CA THR A 2 -26.59 14.31 5.06
C THR A 2 -26.59 15.83 5.26
N LYS A 3 -27.78 16.44 5.31
CA LYS A 3 -27.89 17.87 5.64
C LYS A 3 -27.29 18.23 7.00
N ASP A 4 -27.47 17.36 7.99
CA ASP A 4 -27.00 17.58 9.36
C ASP A 4 -25.46 17.55 9.43
N GLU A 5 -24.83 16.66 8.67
CA GLU A 5 -23.36 16.60 8.58
C GLU A 5 -22.79 17.84 7.91
N ILE A 6 -23.39 18.26 6.79
CA ILE A 6 -22.98 19.50 6.12
C ILE A 6 -23.19 20.70 7.05
N GLN A 7 -24.23 20.69 7.89
CA GLN A 7 -24.41 21.74 8.89
C GLN A 7 -23.26 21.76 9.90
N SER A 8 -22.83 20.60 10.40
CA SER A 8 -21.69 20.50 11.32
C SER A 8 -20.40 21.01 10.70
N ASP A 9 -20.15 20.70 9.42
CA ASP A 9 -18.98 21.20 8.69
C ASP A 9 -19.04 22.72 8.49
N ILE A 10 -20.24 23.28 8.21
CA ILE A 10 -20.46 24.73 8.14
C ILE A 10 -20.17 25.38 9.50
N ASP A 11 -20.71 24.83 10.59
CA ASP A 11 -20.53 25.38 11.93
C ASP A 11 -19.04 25.40 12.33
N MET A 12 -18.29 24.36 11.97
CA MET A 12 -16.83 24.31 12.16
C MET A 12 -16.08 25.33 11.31
N ALA A 13 -16.42 25.44 10.03
CA ALA A 13 -15.80 26.44 9.16
C ALA A 13 -16.10 27.88 9.62
N GLU A 14 -17.27 28.13 10.23
CA GLU A 14 -17.58 29.42 10.84
C GLU A 14 -16.68 29.73 12.05
N ILE A 15 -16.37 28.72 12.87
CA ILE A 15 -15.40 28.84 13.98
C ILE A 15 -14.02 29.20 13.43
N TYR A 16 -13.49 28.45 12.45
CA TYR A 16 -12.17 28.71 11.88
C TYR A 16 -12.09 30.06 11.17
N ARG A 17 -13.13 30.43 10.43
CA ARG A 17 -13.23 31.77 9.82
C ARG A 17 -13.17 32.87 10.87
N LYS A 18 -13.86 32.70 11.99
CA LYS A 18 -13.85 33.68 13.10
C LYS A 18 -12.45 33.79 13.70
N GLN A 19 -11.78 32.67 13.94
CA GLN A 19 -10.39 32.66 14.44
C GLN A 19 -9.44 33.37 13.47
N ALA A 20 -9.51 33.06 12.17
CA ALA A 20 -8.70 33.72 11.15
C ALA A 20 -8.90 35.24 11.12
N LEU A 21 -10.13 35.73 11.33
CA LEU A 21 -10.40 37.17 11.46
C LEU A 21 -9.77 37.78 12.70
N GLU A 22 -9.81 37.08 13.83
CA GLU A 22 -9.19 37.50 15.10
C GLU A 22 -7.65 37.56 14.99
N ASP A 23 -7.05 36.65 14.22
CA ASP A 23 -5.61 36.57 13.96
C ASP A 23 -5.12 37.48 12.81
N GLY A 24 -6.03 38.26 12.20
CA GLY A 24 -5.72 39.19 11.11
C GLY A 24 -5.45 38.52 9.75
N GLN A 25 -5.82 37.26 9.59
CA GLN A 25 -5.64 36.45 8.37
C GLN A 25 -6.83 36.61 7.40
N ALA A 26 -6.95 37.77 6.78
CA ALA A 26 -8.11 38.12 5.95
C ALA A 26 -8.33 37.20 4.72
N GLU A 27 -7.26 36.73 4.08
CA GLU A 27 -7.35 35.82 2.93
C GLU A 27 -7.87 34.44 3.34
N THR A 28 -7.36 33.89 4.44
CA THR A 28 -7.84 32.63 5.04
C THR A 28 -9.32 32.73 5.44
N ALA A 29 -9.73 33.86 6.02
CA ALA A 29 -11.13 34.07 6.39
C ALA A 29 -12.08 34.15 5.17
N GLU A 30 -11.64 34.72 4.04
CA GLU A 30 -12.42 34.74 2.80
C GLU A 30 -12.47 33.36 2.14
N MET A 31 -11.40 32.57 2.23
CA MET A 31 -11.38 31.17 1.80
C MET A 31 -12.48 30.36 2.50
N TYR A 32 -12.51 30.38 3.85
CA TYR A 32 -13.58 29.71 4.60
C TYR A 32 -14.98 30.27 4.27
N ALA A 33 -15.11 31.57 3.99
CA ALA A 33 -16.39 32.13 3.54
C ALA A 33 -16.83 31.61 2.16
N GLY A 34 -15.88 31.31 1.28
CA GLY A 34 -16.08 30.56 0.03
C GLY A 34 -16.60 29.16 0.32
N ASP A 35 -15.86 28.39 1.12
CA ASP A 35 -16.19 27.01 1.45
C ASP A 35 -17.58 26.88 2.10
N ILE A 36 -17.90 27.78 3.03
CA ILE A 36 -19.24 27.83 3.67
C ILE A 36 -20.35 28.03 2.62
N ARG A 37 -20.15 28.91 1.63
CA ARG A 37 -21.16 29.12 0.57
C ARG A 37 -21.36 27.87 -0.28
N GLU A 38 -20.28 27.18 -0.62
CA GLU A 38 -20.34 25.92 -1.37
C GLU A 38 -21.03 24.81 -0.56
N MET A 39 -20.70 24.70 0.72
CA MET A 39 -21.34 23.76 1.64
C MET A 39 -22.84 24.06 1.80
N GLN A 40 -23.23 25.32 1.98
CA GLN A 40 -24.64 25.72 2.04
C GLN A 40 -25.41 25.41 0.74
N ALA A 41 -24.75 25.49 -0.42
CA ALA A 41 -25.35 25.08 -1.68
C ALA A 41 -25.56 23.55 -1.72
N ARG A 42 -24.52 22.77 -1.39
CA ARG A 42 -24.58 21.30 -1.30
C ARG A 42 -25.63 20.81 -0.30
N GLN A 43 -25.79 21.50 0.83
CA GLN A 43 -26.77 21.16 1.88
C GLN A 43 -28.21 21.16 1.37
N LYS A 44 -28.55 22.06 0.42
CA LYS A 44 -29.91 22.14 -0.13
C LYS A 44 -30.29 20.91 -0.93
N GLU A 45 -29.32 20.27 -1.56
CA GLU A 45 -29.48 19.10 -2.42
C GLU A 45 -29.19 17.78 -1.68
N ALA A 46 -28.57 17.86 -0.51
CA ALA A 46 -28.23 16.70 0.30
C ALA A 46 -29.48 16.02 0.89
N PRO A 47 -29.45 14.70 1.08
CA PRO A 47 -30.55 13.98 1.72
C PRO A 47 -30.54 14.20 3.24
N ASP A 48 -31.69 13.97 3.89
CA ASP A 48 -31.78 14.02 5.36
C ASP A 48 -31.16 12.76 6.01
N ALA A 49 -31.11 11.64 5.28
CA ALA A 49 -30.53 10.38 5.72
C ALA A 49 -29.78 9.69 4.58
N TYR A 50 -28.82 8.83 4.91
CA TYR A 50 -28.12 8.02 3.92
C TYR A 50 -29.05 6.98 3.27
N THR A 51 -28.87 6.76 1.98
CA THR A 51 -29.51 5.66 1.25
C THR A 51 -28.66 4.40 1.40
N PRO A 52 -29.21 3.30 1.97
CA PRO A 52 -28.51 2.03 1.99
C PRO A 52 -28.18 1.56 0.57
N VAL A 53 -26.97 1.05 0.38
CA VAL A 53 -26.53 0.45 -0.90
C VAL A 53 -26.41 -1.06 -0.74
N SER A 54 -26.72 -1.80 -1.80
CA SER A 54 -26.49 -3.25 -1.88
C SER A 54 -25.13 -3.60 -2.48
N ASP A 55 -24.53 -2.66 -3.22
CA ASP A 55 -23.33 -2.87 -4.02
C ASP A 55 -22.40 -1.66 -3.89
N TYR A 56 -21.09 -1.93 -4.01
CA TYR A 56 -20.04 -0.91 -3.99
C TYR A 56 -19.56 -0.66 -5.43
N GLY A 57 -19.45 0.61 -5.78
CA GLY A 57 -18.95 1.10 -7.05
C GLY A 57 -17.59 1.77 -6.86
N ALA A 58 -16.85 1.86 -7.97
CA ALA A 58 -15.59 2.58 -8.00
C ALA A 58 -15.79 4.09 -7.84
N ASN A 59 -14.77 4.75 -7.28
CA ASN A 59 -14.67 6.19 -7.12
C ASN A 59 -15.79 6.79 -6.25
N MET A 60 -16.15 6.06 -5.19
CA MET A 60 -17.23 6.40 -4.26
C MET A 60 -16.75 6.35 -2.81
N ILE A 61 -17.28 7.24 -1.97
CA ILE A 61 -17.11 7.20 -0.51
C ILE A 61 -18.42 6.72 0.11
N TYR A 62 -18.33 5.61 0.83
CA TYR A 62 -19.40 5.04 1.61
C TYR A 62 -19.24 5.42 3.07
N THR A 63 -20.37 5.55 3.75
CA THR A 63 -20.40 5.78 5.19
C THR A 63 -21.20 4.66 5.83
N GLY A 64 -20.67 4.09 6.90
CA GLY A 64 -21.32 3.06 7.70
C GLY A 64 -21.29 3.38 9.19
N MET A 65 -22.00 2.56 9.96
CA MET A 65 -21.90 2.53 11.41
C MET A 65 -21.62 1.12 11.89
N ALA A 66 -20.69 0.99 12.84
CA ALA A 66 -20.42 -0.23 13.58
C ALA A 66 -20.30 0.12 15.06
N ASP A 67 -21.02 -0.60 15.92
CA ASP A 67 -21.02 -0.41 17.39
C ASP A 67 -21.28 1.03 17.86
N GLY A 68 -22.06 1.81 17.09
CA GLY A 68 -22.39 3.20 17.39
C GLY A 68 -21.40 4.21 16.83
N GLU A 69 -20.25 3.74 16.35
CA GLU A 69 -19.21 4.55 15.74
C GLU A 69 -19.36 4.63 14.22
N LYS A 70 -19.01 5.78 13.67
CA LYS A 70 -19.16 6.08 12.25
C LYS A 70 -17.84 5.81 11.52
N TYR A 71 -17.93 5.20 10.34
CA TYR A 71 -16.76 4.90 9.51
C TYR A 71 -16.99 5.30 8.07
N SER A 72 -15.90 5.57 7.37
CA SER A 72 -15.85 5.81 5.94
C SER A 72 -15.13 4.67 5.23
N LEU A 73 -15.66 4.27 4.08
CA LEU A 73 -15.04 3.33 3.16
C LEU A 73 -14.93 4.02 1.81
N TRP A 74 -13.73 4.41 1.42
CA TRP A 74 -13.44 4.92 0.09
C TRP A 74 -13.02 3.77 -0.82
N VAL A 75 -13.71 3.62 -1.95
CA VAL A 75 -13.34 2.68 -3.00
C VAL A 75 -12.98 3.52 -4.22
N SER A 76 -11.76 3.40 -4.72
CA SER A 76 -11.35 4.00 -5.98
C SER A 76 -10.86 2.94 -6.96
N ALA A 77 -11.13 3.16 -8.23
CA ALA A 77 -10.55 2.42 -9.33
C ALA A 77 -10.07 3.46 -10.34
N ASN A 78 -8.81 3.40 -10.75
CA ASN A 78 -8.31 4.31 -11.75
C ASN A 78 -8.87 3.90 -13.11
N ASP A 79 -9.88 4.66 -13.58
CA ASP A 79 -10.47 4.48 -14.91
C ASP A 79 -9.63 5.16 -16.02
N ASP A 80 -8.72 6.09 -15.65
CA ASP A 80 -8.13 7.07 -16.59
C ASP A 80 -6.58 7.07 -16.68
N ASP A 81 -5.84 6.24 -15.92
CA ASP A 81 -4.37 6.28 -15.95
C ASP A 81 -3.71 4.89 -16.02
N SER A 82 -2.92 4.68 -17.08
CA SER A 82 -2.22 3.44 -17.45
C SER A 82 -1.21 2.90 -16.42
N THR A 83 -1.02 3.58 -15.29
CA THR A 83 0.09 3.35 -14.36
C THR A 83 -0.32 2.73 -13.03
N SER A 84 -1.62 2.53 -12.78
CA SER A 84 -2.06 1.79 -11.60
C SER A 84 -3.26 0.88 -11.88
N ARG A 85 -3.02 -0.43 -12.02
CA ARG A 85 -4.11 -1.41 -12.11
C ARG A 85 -4.66 -1.71 -10.72
N GLY A 86 -5.93 -2.11 -10.67
CA GLY A 86 -6.61 -2.58 -9.46
C GLY A 86 -7.57 -1.59 -8.83
N ILE A 87 -8.07 -1.96 -7.65
CA ILE A 87 -8.89 -1.14 -6.77
C ILE A 87 -8.08 -0.68 -5.56
N SER A 88 -8.30 0.54 -5.11
CA SER A 88 -7.85 1.01 -3.81
C SER A 88 -9.03 1.05 -2.86
N ILE A 89 -8.82 0.56 -1.64
CA ILE A 89 -9.80 0.60 -0.57
C ILE A 89 -9.15 1.34 0.59
N MET A 90 -9.86 2.31 1.15
CA MET A 90 -9.48 2.97 2.40
C MET A 90 -10.64 2.92 3.38
N PHE A 91 -10.40 2.34 4.53
CA PHE A 91 -11.31 2.32 5.66
C PHE A 91 -10.76 3.27 6.72
N SER A 92 -11.57 4.19 7.22
CA SER A 92 -11.18 5.09 8.29
C SER A 92 -12.33 5.35 9.23
N GLN A 93 -11.96 5.68 10.46
CA GLN A 93 -12.79 6.44 11.39
C GLN A 93 -13.40 7.69 10.70
N ALA A 94 -14.63 8.06 11.09
CA ALA A 94 -15.39 9.16 10.48
C ALA A 94 -16.31 9.87 11.49
N GLY A 95 -16.90 11.00 11.06
CA GLY A 95 -17.74 11.82 11.93
C GLY A 95 -16.90 12.70 12.85
N ASP A 96 -17.21 12.72 14.15
CA ASP A 96 -16.51 13.57 15.11
C ASP A 96 -15.20 12.94 15.65
N GLN A 97 -14.85 11.72 15.23
CA GLN A 97 -13.67 11.01 15.72
C GLN A 97 -12.35 11.76 15.45
N GLU A 98 -12.16 12.28 14.23
CA GLU A 98 -10.98 13.10 13.91
C GLU A 98 -10.91 14.36 14.78
N LYS A 99 -12.06 15.01 15.03
CA LYS A 99 -12.14 16.18 15.93
C LYS A 99 -11.79 15.78 17.37
N ASN A 100 -12.28 14.63 17.84
CA ASN A 100 -11.97 14.12 19.16
C ASN A 100 -10.47 13.84 19.31
N GLU A 101 -9.85 13.22 18.30
CA GLU A 101 -8.41 12.96 18.27
C GLU A 101 -7.58 14.25 18.28
N LEU A 102 -7.94 15.24 17.45
CA LEU A 102 -7.30 16.56 17.45
C LEU A 102 -7.44 17.27 18.81
N SER A 103 -8.60 17.15 19.46
CA SER A 103 -8.84 17.78 20.77
C SER A 103 -8.00 17.23 21.92
N ARG A 104 -7.30 16.10 21.73
CA ARG A 104 -6.42 15.50 22.74
C ARG A 104 -5.13 16.30 22.96
N VAL A 105 -4.70 17.08 21.97
CA VAL A 105 -3.44 17.82 21.97
C VAL A 105 -3.68 19.26 21.52
N ASP A 106 -3.39 20.21 22.43
CA ASP A 106 -3.47 21.64 22.13
C ASP A 106 -2.58 22.00 20.92
N ASP A 107 -3.00 23.00 20.15
CA ASP A 107 -2.33 23.48 18.92
C ASP A 107 -2.23 22.47 17.76
N SER A 108 -2.84 21.29 17.89
CA SER A 108 -2.89 20.32 16.78
C SER A 108 -3.97 20.65 15.75
N VAL A 109 -3.62 20.51 14.47
CA VAL A 109 -4.52 20.71 13.33
C VAL A 109 -4.53 19.50 12.38
N TYR A 110 -3.63 18.55 12.59
CA TYR A 110 -3.55 17.31 11.81
C TYR A 110 -3.04 16.16 12.67
N VAL A 111 -3.62 14.97 12.45
CA VAL A 111 -3.15 13.71 13.06
C VAL A 111 -2.68 12.77 11.95
N GLU A 112 -1.44 12.33 12.05
CA GLU A 112 -0.85 11.36 11.15
C GLU A 112 -0.69 10.02 11.87
N THR A 113 -1.05 8.92 11.21
CA THR A 113 -0.83 7.55 11.70
C THR A 113 0.13 6.83 10.77
N VAL A 114 1.25 6.35 11.30
CA VAL A 114 2.28 5.64 10.54
C VAL A 114 2.81 4.43 11.31
N PRO A 115 3.29 3.38 10.63
CA PRO A 115 4.09 2.35 11.29
C PRO A 115 5.35 2.94 11.96
N GLU A 116 5.85 2.30 13.02
CA GLU A 116 7.05 2.73 13.75
C GLU A 116 8.27 2.92 12.84
N SER A 117 8.50 1.99 11.89
CA SER A 117 9.55 2.10 10.86
C SER A 117 9.53 3.41 10.06
N SER A 118 8.35 4.04 9.90
CA SER A 118 8.15 5.27 9.13
C SER A 118 8.10 6.54 10.00
N ALA A 119 8.17 6.41 11.32
CA ALA A 119 8.08 7.55 12.23
C ALA A 119 9.40 8.33 12.40
N GLY A 120 10.55 7.71 12.11
CA GLY A 120 11.89 8.29 12.27
C GLY A 120 12.55 7.97 13.62
N ALA A 121 13.69 8.60 13.92
CA ALA A 121 14.62 8.17 14.99
C ALA A 121 14.20 8.49 16.44
N ASP A 122 12.98 8.99 16.70
CA ASP A 122 12.57 9.52 18.02
C ASP A 122 11.34 8.81 18.64
N VAL A 123 11.15 7.52 18.34
CA VAL A 123 9.99 6.75 18.87
C VAL A 123 10.35 5.43 19.55
N ALA A 124 11.62 5.02 19.49
CA ALA A 124 12.06 3.72 20.01
C ALA A 124 11.81 3.56 21.53
N GLU A 125 11.97 4.65 22.29
CA GLU A 125 11.78 4.66 23.75
C GLU A 125 10.31 4.76 24.18
N LEU A 126 9.38 5.07 23.25
CA LEU A 126 7.96 5.09 23.55
C LEU A 126 7.48 3.65 23.83
N LYS A 127 6.76 3.49 24.94
CA LYS A 127 6.08 2.24 25.24
C LYS A 127 4.77 2.18 24.47
N ASN A 128 4.51 1.05 23.84
CA ASN A 128 3.20 0.80 23.24
C ASN A 128 2.15 0.78 24.35
N LYS A 129 1.17 1.68 24.26
CA LYS A 129 0.07 1.81 25.24
C LYS A 129 -0.99 0.72 25.05
N CYS A 130 -1.05 0.11 23.86
CA CYS A 130 -2.01 -0.92 23.54
C CYS A 130 -1.78 -2.17 24.40
N THR A 131 -2.87 -2.74 24.90
CA THR A 131 -2.86 -3.95 25.73
C THR A 131 -2.87 -5.24 24.93
N MET A 132 -3.20 -5.16 23.63
CA MET A 132 -3.11 -6.30 22.71
C MET A 132 -1.67 -6.77 22.53
N THR A 133 -1.51 -8.06 22.28
CA THR A 133 -0.26 -8.62 21.74
C THR A 133 -0.27 -8.56 20.22
N GLU A 134 0.89 -8.57 19.56
CA GLU A 134 1.02 -8.68 18.09
C GLU A 134 0.15 -9.79 17.50
N ASN A 135 0.20 -11.01 18.05
CA ASN A 135 -0.61 -12.14 17.57
C ASN A 135 -2.13 -11.91 17.68
N ALA A 136 -2.57 -11.15 18.70
CA ALA A 136 -3.98 -10.83 18.90
C ALA A 136 -4.43 -9.78 17.87
N ALA A 137 -3.59 -8.76 17.65
CA ALA A 137 -3.80 -7.75 16.62
C ALA A 137 -3.85 -8.37 15.22
N GLU A 138 -2.93 -9.28 14.89
CA GLU A 138 -2.94 -10.02 13.61
C GLU A 138 -4.20 -10.87 13.45
N SER A 139 -4.61 -11.58 14.51
CA SER A 139 -5.83 -12.40 14.47
C SER A 139 -7.08 -11.56 14.22
N GLU A 140 -7.17 -10.39 14.83
CA GLU A 140 -8.30 -9.48 14.65
C GLU A 140 -8.28 -8.81 13.27
N ALA A 141 -7.11 -8.41 12.77
CA ALA A 141 -6.94 -7.92 11.41
C ALA A 141 -7.37 -8.97 10.37
N MET A 142 -7.04 -10.26 10.57
CA MET A 142 -7.52 -11.33 9.70
C MET A 142 -9.05 -11.50 9.73
N VAL A 143 -9.69 -11.32 10.90
CA VAL A 143 -11.15 -11.29 11.00
C VAL A 143 -11.73 -10.10 10.23
N PHE A 144 -11.09 -8.93 10.31
CA PHE A 144 -11.48 -7.74 9.54
C PHE A 144 -11.39 -7.98 8.03
N LEU A 145 -10.27 -8.52 7.53
CA LEU A 145 -10.11 -8.91 6.12
C LEU A 145 -11.22 -9.87 5.67
N SER A 146 -11.53 -10.88 6.48
CA SER A 146 -12.59 -11.85 6.18
C SER A 146 -13.98 -11.20 6.10
N LYS A 147 -14.28 -10.19 6.94
CA LYS A 147 -15.53 -9.43 6.87
C LYS A 147 -15.64 -8.58 5.60
N LEU A 148 -14.51 -8.12 5.05
CA LEU A 148 -14.45 -7.44 3.75
C LEU A 148 -14.54 -8.41 2.56
N GLY A 149 -14.59 -9.72 2.80
CA GLY A 149 -14.56 -10.74 1.75
C GLY A 149 -13.19 -10.90 1.09
N LEU A 150 -12.12 -10.36 1.71
CA LEU A 150 -10.76 -10.49 1.22
C LEU A 150 -10.17 -11.83 1.66
N SER A 151 -9.52 -12.52 0.73
CA SER A 151 -8.93 -13.84 0.94
C SER A 151 -7.61 -13.95 0.19
N GLY A 152 -6.80 -14.95 0.54
CA GLY A 152 -5.50 -15.16 -0.10
C GLY A 152 -4.45 -14.11 0.27
N LEU A 153 -4.68 -13.35 1.35
CA LEU A 153 -3.71 -12.46 1.96
C LEU A 153 -3.17 -13.08 3.25
N ALA A 154 -1.89 -12.87 3.54
CA ALA A 154 -1.22 -13.32 4.76
C ALA A 154 -0.37 -12.18 5.36
N SER A 155 -0.23 -12.16 6.70
CA SER A 155 0.61 -11.19 7.41
C SER A 155 2.07 -11.35 6.97
N GLN A 156 2.69 -10.24 6.56
CA GLN A 156 4.11 -10.16 6.18
C GLN A 156 4.93 -9.44 7.25
N SER A 157 4.33 -8.48 7.95
CA SER A 157 4.94 -7.79 9.08
C SER A 157 3.88 -7.26 10.04
N CYS A 158 4.27 -7.14 11.30
CA CYS A 158 3.52 -6.49 12.35
C CYS A 158 4.49 -5.63 13.14
N GLU A 159 4.20 -4.33 13.26
CA GLU A 159 5.01 -3.41 14.04
C GLU A 159 4.13 -2.42 14.80
N PRO A 160 4.62 -1.78 15.87
CA PRO A 160 3.84 -0.78 16.59
C PRO A 160 3.46 0.39 15.68
N VAL A 161 2.29 0.98 15.93
CA VAL A 161 1.85 2.19 15.23
C VAL A 161 2.18 3.44 16.05
N ILE A 162 2.60 4.49 15.34
CA ILE A 162 2.84 5.82 15.86
C ILE A 162 1.74 6.77 15.37
N ARG A 163 1.12 7.49 16.29
CA ARG A 163 0.28 8.66 15.98
C ARG A 163 1.06 9.93 16.29
N ARG A 164 1.06 10.88 15.36
CA ARG A 164 1.70 12.19 15.49
C ARG A 164 0.66 13.29 15.36
N TRP A 165 0.59 14.16 16.37
CA TRP A 165 -0.17 15.40 16.28
C TRP A 165 0.73 16.49 15.74
N GLN A 166 0.25 17.24 14.76
CA GLN A 166 1.01 18.27 14.06
C GLN A 166 0.29 19.62 14.12
N ASN A 167 1.06 20.69 14.26
CA ASN A 167 0.55 22.06 14.20
C ASN A 167 0.37 22.54 12.74
N SER A 168 -0.02 23.81 12.55
CA SER A 168 -0.26 24.40 11.22
C SER A 168 0.98 24.53 10.34
N THR A 169 2.19 24.36 10.88
CA THR A 169 3.44 24.28 10.12
C THR A 169 3.88 22.84 9.84
N PHE A 170 3.04 21.84 10.19
CA PHE A 170 3.33 20.41 10.12
C PHE A 170 4.48 19.95 11.03
N ASP A 171 4.84 20.76 12.03
CA ASP A 171 5.78 20.32 13.07
C ASP A 171 5.05 19.41 14.06
N THR A 172 5.71 18.34 14.49
CA THR A 172 5.16 17.42 15.49
C THR A 172 5.09 18.11 16.85
N VAL A 173 3.89 18.20 17.43
CA VAL A 173 3.64 18.77 18.76
C VAL A 173 3.56 17.69 19.84
N ASP A 174 3.06 16.51 19.50
CA ASP A 174 3.04 15.35 20.37
C ASP A 174 3.04 14.05 19.55
N MET A 175 3.41 12.94 20.19
CA MET A 175 3.38 11.62 19.58
C MET A 175 3.06 10.52 20.59
N GLU A 176 2.40 9.47 20.12
CA GLU A 176 2.18 8.27 20.91
C GLU A 176 2.43 6.99 20.12
N LYS A 177 2.89 5.97 20.83
CA LYS A 177 2.91 4.59 20.35
C LYS A 177 1.70 3.87 20.94
N ASN A 178 0.72 3.53 20.12
CA ASN A 178 -0.52 2.90 20.58
C ASN A 178 -1.16 2.05 19.49
N GLY A 179 -0.96 0.74 19.57
CA GLY A 179 -1.53 -0.24 18.66
C GLY A 179 -0.48 -0.86 17.74
N TYR A 180 -0.95 -1.43 16.63
CA TYR A 180 -0.14 -2.14 15.65
C TYR A 180 -0.54 -1.76 14.22
N ALA A 181 0.45 -1.71 13.33
CA ALA A 181 0.30 -1.67 11.89
C ALA A 181 0.72 -3.04 11.33
N ILE A 182 -0.17 -3.69 10.60
CA ILE A 182 0.05 -5.03 10.05
C ILE A 182 0.00 -4.95 8.53
N GLU A 183 1.07 -5.34 7.85
CA GLU A 183 1.12 -5.44 6.39
C GLU A 183 0.75 -6.85 5.95
N PHE A 184 -0.19 -6.94 5.01
CA PHE A 184 -0.63 -8.17 4.37
C PHE A 184 -0.27 -8.14 2.89
N GLY A 185 0.22 -9.28 2.39
CA GLY A 185 0.50 -9.51 0.97
C GLY A 185 -0.19 -10.77 0.45
N CYS A 186 -0.30 -10.88 -0.88
CA CYS A 186 -0.90 -12.06 -1.52
C CYS A 186 -0.05 -13.31 -1.28
N GLN A 187 -0.74 -14.41 -0.97
CA GLN A 187 -0.16 -15.73 -0.75
C GLN A 187 -0.96 -16.79 -1.48
N ILE A 188 -0.27 -17.61 -2.28
CA ILE A 188 -0.84 -18.73 -3.00
C ILE A 188 -0.33 -20.02 -2.37
N GLY A 189 -1.23 -20.76 -1.71
CA GLY A 189 -0.90 -22.08 -1.15
C GLY A 189 0.18 -22.04 -0.06
N GLY A 190 0.31 -20.95 0.69
CA GLY A 190 1.35 -20.79 1.71
C GLY A 190 2.66 -20.16 1.21
N ILE A 191 2.75 -19.82 -0.07
CA ILE A 191 3.92 -19.20 -0.70
C ILE A 191 3.56 -17.79 -1.14
N ASP A 192 4.39 -16.82 -0.77
CA ASP A 192 4.14 -15.41 -1.05
C ASP A 192 4.26 -15.12 -2.55
N VAL A 193 3.40 -14.22 -3.04
CA VAL A 193 3.54 -13.63 -4.37
C VAL A 193 4.59 -12.53 -4.29
N ILE A 194 5.47 -12.47 -5.30
CA ILE A 194 6.55 -11.50 -5.29
C ILE A 194 6.05 -10.06 -5.24
N TYR A 195 6.64 -9.28 -4.33
CA TYR A 195 6.62 -7.83 -4.34
C TYR A 195 8.00 -7.29 -3.93
N LYS A 196 8.87 -7.04 -4.92
CA LYS A 196 10.22 -6.52 -4.73
C LYS A 196 10.44 -5.28 -5.60
N ASP A 197 11.14 -4.30 -5.05
CA ASP A 197 11.57 -3.12 -5.80
C ASP A 197 12.77 -3.48 -6.67
N LEU A 198 12.59 -3.40 -7.99
CA LEU A 198 13.61 -3.71 -8.99
C LEU A 198 14.17 -2.45 -9.68
N THR A 199 13.86 -1.25 -9.17
CA THR A 199 14.29 0.02 -9.78
C THR A 199 15.81 0.18 -9.83
N ALA A 200 16.53 -0.42 -8.88
CA ALA A 200 17.98 -0.38 -8.78
C ALA A 200 18.69 -1.53 -9.52
N VAL A 201 17.95 -2.47 -10.11
CA VAL A 201 18.54 -3.63 -10.80
C VAL A 201 19.23 -3.17 -12.08
N ASP A 202 20.54 -3.41 -12.16
CA ASP A 202 21.40 -2.79 -13.16
C ASP A 202 21.07 -3.24 -14.59
N ASN A 203 20.89 -4.54 -14.79
CA ASN A 203 20.67 -5.16 -16.10
C ASN A 203 19.24 -4.96 -16.62
N LEU A 204 18.28 -4.61 -15.75
CA LEU A 204 16.97 -4.12 -16.17
C LEU A 204 17.04 -2.65 -16.57
N ASN A 205 17.81 -1.83 -15.84
CA ASN A 205 18.03 -0.42 -16.19
C ASN A 205 18.73 -0.23 -17.55
N THR A 206 19.61 -1.16 -17.97
CA THR A 206 20.25 -1.10 -19.30
C THR A 206 19.26 -1.17 -20.46
N GLU A 207 18.06 -1.72 -20.25
CA GLU A 207 16.96 -1.73 -21.21
C GLU A 207 16.18 -0.40 -21.23
N LYS A 208 16.70 0.65 -20.57
CA LYS A 208 16.09 1.98 -20.43
C LYS A 208 14.70 1.90 -19.83
N GLY A 209 14.53 1.09 -18.80
CA GLY A 209 13.27 1.02 -18.06
C GLY A 209 13.41 0.21 -16.80
N TYR A 210 12.31 0.15 -16.06
CA TYR A 210 12.23 -0.61 -14.82
C TYR A 210 10.87 -1.29 -14.72
N VAL A 211 10.84 -2.38 -13.95
CA VAL A 211 9.64 -3.16 -13.68
C VAL A 211 8.91 -2.52 -12.51
N MET A 212 7.69 -2.03 -12.75
CA MET A 212 6.75 -1.71 -11.68
C MET A 212 6.12 -3.02 -11.22
N GLN A 213 6.38 -3.45 -9.99
CA GLN A 213 5.63 -4.56 -9.43
C GLN A 213 4.35 -4.02 -8.80
N GLU A 214 3.23 -4.26 -9.46
CA GLU A 214 1.92 -4.07 -8.87
C GLU A 214 1.50 -5.37 -8.21
N GLY A 215 1.03 -5.30 -6.97
CA GLY A 215 0.60 -6.47 -6.22
C GLY A 215 -0.44 -6.11 -5.18
N ASP A 216 -1.15 -7.13 -4.70
CA ASP A 216 -2.11 -6.95 -3.62
C ASP A 216 -1.37 -6.66 -2.32
N LYS A 217 -1.63 -5.50 -1.74
CA LYS A 217 -1.12 -5.08 -0.44
C LYS A 217 -2.21 -4.49 0.40
N MET A 218 -2.21 -4.79 1.68
CA MET A 218 -3.11 -4.17 2.64
C MET A 218 -2.38 -3.87 3.94
N THR A 219 -2.55 -2.66 4.46
CA THR A 219 -2.10 -2.29 5.80
C THR A 219 -3.32 -2.11 6.69
N VAL A 220 -3.36 -2.78 7.84
CA VAL A 220 -4.39 -2.63 8.87
C VAL A 220 -3.78 -2.01 10.10
N PHE A 221 -4.43 -0.98 10.64
CA PHE A 221 -4.06 -0.31 11.88
C PHE A 221 -5.12 -0.56 12.95
N ILE A 222 -4.66 -1.05 14.10
CA ILE A 222 -5.52 -1.60 15.15
C ILE A 222 -4.97 -1.22 16.53
N ASP A 223 -5.86 -0.92 17.46
CA ASP A 223 -5.55 -0.75 18.89
C ASP A 223 -6.59 -1.46 19.76
N ASP A 224 -6.64 -1.15 21.06
CA ASP A 224 -7.55 -1.80 22.01
C ASP A 224 -9.04 -1.62 21.68
N ASP A 225 -9.39 -0.61 20.86
CA ASP A 225 -10.77 -0.36 20.42
C ASP A 225 -11.09 -1.02 19.06
N GLY A 226 -10.12 -1.73 18.47
CA GLY A 226 -10.24 -2.48 17.22
C GLY A 226 -9.63 -1.75 16.02
N VAL A 227 -10.05 -2.13 14.81
CA VAL A 227 -9.52 -1.54 13.56
C VAL A 227 -10.02 -0.11 13.39
N PHE A 228 -9.11 0.86 13.38
CA PHE A 228 -9.43 2.28 13.23
C PHE A 228 -9.04 2.84 11.85
N TYR A 229 -8.09 2.21 11.17
CA TYR A 229 -7.68 2.57 9.82
C TYR A 229 -7.21 1.35 9.03
N ALA A 230 -7.55 1.26 7.76
CA ALA A 230 -6.96 0.28 6.85
C ALA A 230 -6.88 0.84 5.44
N ARG A 231 -5.84 0.45 4.71
CA ARG A 231 -5.70 0.77 3.29
C ARG A 231 -5.29 -0.47 2.51
N ALA A 232 -5.85 -0.67 1.35
CA ALA A 232 -5.52 -1.77 0.47
C ALA A 232 -5.38 -1.30 -0.97
N ARG A 233 -4.43 -1.88 -1.69
CA ARG A 233 -4.37 -1.89 -3.15
C ARG A 233 -4.53 -3.33 -3.58
N LEU A 234 -5.54 -3.61 -4.40
CA LEU A 234 -5.91 -4.97 -4.83
C LEU A 234 -5.99 -5.02 -6.35
N CYS A 235 -5.08 -5.76 -6.97
CA CYS A 235 -4.97 -6.02 -8.39
C CYS A 235 -5.53 -7.40 -8.78
N THR A 236 -5.70 -8.33 -7.84
CA THR A 236 -6.15 -9.70 -8.13
C THR A 236 -7.36 -10.14 -7.33
N ASP A 237 -8.18 -10.99 -7.93
CA ASP A 237 -9.18 -11.79 -7.23
C ASP A 237 -8.61 -13.19 -6.99
N THR A 238 -8.06 -13.42 -5.80
CA THR A 238 -7.46 -14.71 -5.44
C THR A 238 -8.45 -15.87 -5.45
N ASN A 239 -9.76 -15.61 -5.36
CA ASN A 239 -10.80 -16.64 -5.48
C ASN A 239 -11.00 -17.11 -6.93
N SER A 240 -10.59 -16.30 -7.91
CA SER A 240 -10.67 -16.66 -9.33
C SER A 240 -9.57 -17.63 -9.79
N TYR A 241 -8.56 -17.90 -8.95
CA TYR A 241 -7.39 -18.68 -9.35
C TYR A 241 -7.72 -20.14 -9.66
N VAL A 242 -7.37 -20.57 -10.88
CA VAL A 242 -7.40 -21.98 -11.28
C VAL A 242 -6.10 -22.67 -10.87
N ARG A 243 -6.16 -23.44 -9.77
CA ARG A 243 -4.98 -24.13 -9.22
C ARG A 243 -4.72 -25.44 -9.94
N LYS A 244 -3.51 -25.61 -10.47
CA LYS A 244 -3.03 -26.86 -11.09
C LYS A 244 -2.01 -27.52 -10.17
N LYS A 245 -2.17 -28.83 -9.94
CA LYS A 245 -1.13 -29.61 -9.25
C LYS A 245 0.09 -29.69 -10.16
N ALA A 246 1.26 -29.36 -9.62
CA ALA A 246 2.54 -29.49 -10.29
C ALA A 246 3.57 -30.06 -9.31
N ASP A 247 4.52 -30.83 -9.83
CA ASP A 247 5.66 -31.31 -9.07
C ASP A 247 6.82 -30.34 -9.32
N LEU A 248 7.43 -29.85 -8.23
CA LEU A 248 8.59 -28.95 -8.32
C LEU A 248 9.85 -29.78 -8.55
N LEU A 249 10.81 -29.23 -9.28
CA LEU A 249 12.17 -29.75 -9.28
C LEU A 249 12.70 -29.75 -7.84
N ASN A 250 13.42 -30.81 -7.48
CA ASN A 250 14.15 -30.78 -6.22
C ASN A 250 15.33 -29.80 -6.31
N TRP A 251 15.95 -29.47 -5.18
CA TRP A 251 17.00 -28.47 -5.13
C TRP A 251 18.19 -28.77 -6.07
N ASP A 252 18.63 -30.03 -6.15
CA ASP A 252 19.79 -30.40 -6.98
C ASP A 252 19.44 -30.33 -8.48
N GLU A 253 18.24 -30.79 -8.85
CA GLU A 253 17.72 -30.66 -10.22
C GLU A 253 17.58 -29.19 -10.63
N MET A 254 17.04 -28.36 -9.74
CA MET A 254 16.87 -26.93 -9.96
C MET A 254 18.22 -26.23 -10.12
N MET A 255 19.19 -26.45 -9.23
CA MET A 255 20.52 -25.83 -9.33
C MET A 255 21.26 -26.24 -10.61
N SER A 256 21.10 -27.49 -11.04
CA SER A 256 21.69 -27.97 -12.30
C SER A 256 21.10 -27.24 -13.52
N ALA A 257 19.78 -27.00 -13.52
CA ALA A 257 19.12 -26.27 -14.60
C ALA A 257 19.34 -24.76 -14.52
N ALA A 258 19.49 -24.21 -13.31
CA ALA A 258 19.68 -22.79 -13.07
C ALA A 258 21.03 -22.30 -13.61
N ASP A 259 22.11 -23.08 -13.55
CA ASP A 259 23.44 -22.64 -14.02
C ASP A 259 23.42 -22.22 -15.50
N GLU A 260 22.84 -23.05 -16.37
CA GLU A 260 22.68 -22.74 -17.80
C GLU A 260 21.72 -21.55 -18.02
N SER A 261 20.61 -21.52 -17.28
CA SER A 261 19.55 -20.51 -17.40
C SER A 261 19.99 -19.13 -16.91
N ILE A 262 20.73 -19.04 -15.82
CA ILE A 262 21.30 -17.79 -15.27
C ILE A 262 22.31 -17.24 -16.27
N ALA A 263 23.19 -18.09 -16.80
CA ALA A 263 24.15 -17.67 -17.81
C ALA A 263 23.44 -17.19 -19.10
N GLU A 264 22.32 -17.80 -19.48
CA GLU A 264 21.50 -17.33 -20.60
C GLU A 264 20.84 -15.98 -20.33
N TYR A 265 20.26 -15.79 -19.14
CA TYR A 265 19.64 -14.54 -18.72
C TYR A 265 20.63 -13.37 -18.79
N TYR A 266 21.82 -13.49 -18.19
CA TYR A 266 22.82 -12.43 -18.21
C TYR A 266 23.53 -12.26 -19.56
N ARG A 267 23.46 -13.25 -20.46
CA ARG A 267 23.84 -13.05 -21.86
C ARG A 267 22.86 -12.14 -22.60
N ARG A 268 21.57 -12.22 -22.25
CA ARG A 268 20.51 -11.39 -22.83
C ARG A 268 20.42 -10.00 -22.19
N TYR A 269 20.56 -9.94 -20.87
CA TYR A 269 20.54 -8.73 -20.06
C TYR A 269 21.90 -8.56 -19.35
N PRO A 270 22.92 -7.99 -20.03
CA PRO A 270 24.25 -7.87 -19.47
C PRO A 270 24.28 -7.00 -18.22
N THR A 271 25.02 -7.44 -17.22
CA THR A 271 25.30 -6.68 -16.00
C THR A 271 26.57 -5.84 -16.17
N ALA A 272 26.63 -4.69 -15.49
CA ALA A 272 27.83 -3.85 -15.43
C ALA A 272 28.82 -4.33 -14.36
N TYR A 273 28.39 -5.20 -13.45
CA TYR A 273 29.23 -5.79 -12.42
C TYR A 273 30.25 -6.76 -13.01
N SER A 274 31.41 -6.89 -12.35
CA SER A 274 32.46 -7.82 -12.77
C SER A 274 32.12 -9.29 -12.51
N GLU A 275 31.13 -9.55 -11.65
CA GLU A 275 30.67 -10.88 -11.25
C GLU A 275 29.15 -10.86 -11.02
N VAL A 276 28.52 -12.03 -11.19
CA VAL A 276 27.12 -12.27 -10.82
C VAL A 276 27.13 -13.04 -9.51
N GLU A 277 26.66 -12.42 -8.44
CA GLU A 277 26.57 -13.03 -7.12
C GLU A 277 25.14 -12.91 -6.58
N PHE A 278 24.76 -13.83 -5.70
CA PHE A 278 23.47 -13.75 -5.00
C PHE A 278 23.68 -14.08 -3.52
N ASN A 279 23.19 -13.21 -2.64
CA ASN A 279 23.27 -13.39 -1.19
C ASN A 279 21.95 -13.83 -0.55
N ASN A 280 20.89 -13.95 -1.35
CA ASN A 280 19.58 -14.41 -0.91
C ASN A 280 18.88 -15.25 -2.00
N VAL A 281 18.13 -16.26 -1.57
CA VAL A 281 17.32 -17.14 -2.43
C VAL A 281 16.02 -17.51 -1.73
N GLU A 282 14.89 -17.28 -2.39
CA GLU A 282 13.55 -17.49 -1.83
C GLU A 282 12.64 -18.17 -2.86
N LEU A 283 11.72 -19.02 -2.40
CA LEU A 283 10.66 -19.59 -3.25
C LEU A 283 9.44 -18.67 -3.19
N LEU A 284 9.06 -18.09 -4.33
CA LEU A 284 7.94 -17.15 -4.46
C LEU A 284 7.05 -17.52 -5.64
N TYR A 285 5.80 -17.08 -5.63
CA TYR A 285 4.99 -17.05 -6.84
C TYR A 285 5.28 -15.78 -7.64
N VAL A 286 5.56 -15.95 -8.93
CA VAL A 286 5.98 -14.88 -9.84
C VAL A 286 5.03 -14.85 -11.03
N PRO A 287 4.59 -13.66 -11.49
CA PRO A 287 3.80 -13.57 -12.70
C PRO A 287 4.61 -14.02 -13.91
N GLU A 288 3.96 -14.73 -14.82
CA GLU A 288 4.47 -15.12 -16.13
C GLU A 288 3.32 -14.99 -17.13
N VAL A 289 3.64 -14.63 -18.37
CA VAL A 289 2.67 -14.62 -19.47
C VAL A 289 2.95 -15.81 -20.37
N ASP A 290 1.94 -16.67 -20.54
CA ASP A 290 2.10 -17.85 -21.38
C ASP A 290 2.07 -17.52 -22.88
N SER A 291 2.27 -18.54 -23.72
CA SER A 291 2.28 -18.36 -25.19
C SER A 291 0.96 -17.89 -25.79
N ALA A 292 -0.15 -18.01 -25.07
CA ALA A 292 -1.46 -17.50 -25.48
C ALA A 292 -1.68 -16.04 -25.07
N GLY A 293 -0.80 -15.49 -24.23
CA GLY A 293 -0.94 -14.15 -23.66
C GLY A 293 -1.69 -14.13 -22.33
N ASP A 294 -1.98 -15.29 -21.74
CA ASP A 294 -2.67 -15.39 -20.47
C ASP A 294 -1.67 -15.25 -19.31
N MET A 295 -2.03 -14.44 -18.32
CA MET A 295 -1.25 -14.27 -17.10
C MET A 295 -1.45 -15.48 -16.17
N GLN A 296 -0.34 -16.02 -15.66
CA GLN A 296 -0.31 -17.05 -14.63
C GLN A 296 0.69 -16.70 -13.53
N TYR A 297 0.49 -17.26 -12.34
CA TYR A 297 1.50 -17.25 -11.28
C TYR A 297 2.19 -18.62 -11.26
N VAL A 298 3.51 -18.64 -11.42
CA VAL A 298 4.33 -19.84 -11.34
C VAL A 298 5.23 -19.80 -10.11
N PRO A 299 5.47 -20.93 -9.43
CA PRO A 299 6.46 -21.00 -8.36
C PRO A 299 7.85 -20.83 -8.96
N ALA A 300 8.67 -19.97 -8.38
CA ALA A 300 10.01 -19.66 -8.85
C ALA A 300 10.98 -19.46 -7.69
N TRP A 301 12.21 -19.94 -7.88
CA TRP A 301 13.34 -19.59 -7.03
C TRP A 301 13.87 -18.23 -7.48
N VAL A 302 13.77 -17.24 -6.59
CA VAL A 302 14.16 -15.86 -6.84
C VAL A 302 15.50 -15.63 -6.16
N PHE A 303 16.54 -15.47 -6.96
CA PHE A 303 17.88 -15.18 -6.49
C PHE A 303 18.09 -13.67 -6.56
N THR A 304 18.52 -13.07 -5.44
CA THR A 304 18.77 -11.63 -5.35
C THR A 304 20.14 -11.34 -4.75
N GLN A 305 20.80 -10.33 -5.27
CA GLN A 305 21.87 -9.61 -4.58
C GLN A 305 21.28 -8.35 -3.99
N THR A 306 21.27 -8.28 -2.66
CA THR A 306 20.87 -7.07 -1.95
C THR A 306 22.10 -6.41 -1.38
N GLU A 307 22.36 -5.18 -1.81
CA GLU A 307 23.40 -4.32 -1.24
C GLU A 307 22.81 -3.54 -0.06
N GLY A 308 23.55 -3.49 1.05
CA GLY A 308 23.20 -2.62 2.17
C GLY A 308 23.30 -1.16 1.71
N GLY A 309 22.26 -0.37 2.00
CA GLY A 309 22.10 0.98 1.48
C GLY A 309 23.36 1.83 1.56
N ASP A 310 23.67 2.53 0.47
CA ASP A 310 24.61 3.64 0.52
C ASP A 310 24.12 4.60 1.61
N VAL A 311 25.03 5.08 2.47
CA VAL A 311 24.75 5.78 3.74
C VAL A 311 24.01 7.13 3.55
N LEU A 312 23.60 7.44 2.32
CA LEU A 312 22.99 8.70 1.91
C LEU A 312 21.46 8.63 1.73
N ASP A 313 20.85 7.45 1.73
CA ASP A 313 19.40 7.31 1.48
C ASP A 313 18.69 6.49 2.58
N ALA A 314 18.63 7.06 3.78
CA ALA A 314 18.02 6.48 4.98
C ALA A 314 16.49 6.28 4.90
N GLY A 315 15.89 6.42 3.71
CA GLY A 315 14.43 6.36 3.48
C GLY A 315 13.93 5.06 2.82
N MET A 316 14.80 4.19 2.31
CA MET A 316 14.38 2.94 1.68
C MET A 316 14.65 1.76 2.63
N ALA A 317 13.62 1.36 3.37
CA ALA A 317 13.67 0.28 4.37
C ALA A 317 13.99 -1.12 3.78
N ASN A 318 14.00 -1.26 2.45
CA ASN A 318 14.33 -2.49 1.74
C ASN A 318 15.66 -2.28 1.02
N GLY A 319 16.69 -3.04 1.37
CA GLY A 319 18.02 -2.91 0.75
C GLY A 319 17.95 -2.93 -0.79
N HIS A 320 18.89 -2.25 -1.43
CA HIS A 320 18.86 -2.10 -2.89
C HIS A 320 19.18 -3.44 -3.56
N ILE A 321 18.23 -3.96 -4.34
CA ILE A 321 18.46 -5.14 -5.16
C ILE A 321 19.26 -4.69 -6.39
N SER A 322 20.52 -5.07 -6.47
CA SER A 322 21.40 -4.73 -7.58
C SER A 322 21.37 -5.76 -8.70
N GLN A 323 21.18 -7.04 -8.35
CA GLN A 323 21.10 -8.15 -9.30
C GLN A 323 19.94 -9.08 -8.93
N VAL A 324 19.20 -9.58 -9.93
CA VAL A 324 18.10 -10.52 -9.73
C VAL A 324 17.98 -11.50 -10.90
N VAL A 325 17.60 -12.74 -10.59
CA VAL A 325 17.16 -13.72 -11.59
C VAL A 325 16.06 -14.60 -11.01
N TYR A 326 15.11 -14.94 -11.87
CA TYR A 326 13.91 -15.71 -11.55
C TYR A 326 14.01 -17.07 -12.22
N ILE A 327 14.05 -18.16 -11.46
CA ILE A 327 14.14 -19.51 -12.02
C ILE A 327 12.83 -20.26 -11.76
N ASN A 328 12.12 -20.62 -12.82
CA ASN A 328 10.87 -21.36 -12.75
C ASN A 328 11.12 -22.70 -12.04
N ALA A 329 10.44 -22.94 -10.91
CA ALA A 329 10.65 -24.13 -10.09
C ALA A 329 10.11 -25.42 -10.73
N LEU A 330 9.37 -25.31 -11.85
CA LEU A 330 8.81 -26.44 -12.59
C LEU A 330 9.79 -27.01 -13.63
N ASP A 331 10.57 -26.16 -14.30
CA ASP A 331 11.43 -26.59 -15.41
C ASP A 331 12.86 -26.01 -15.37
N GLY A 332 13.18 -25.17 -14.39
CA GLY A 332 14.51 -24.62 -14.17
C GLY A 332 14.93 -23.53 -15.17
N LYS A 333 14.01 -23.06 -16.02
CA LYS A 333 14.28 -21.96 -16.95
C LYS A 333 14.15 -20.61 -16.27
N TYR A 334 14.87 -19.61 -16.77
CA TYR A 334 14.69 -18.26 -16.28
C TYR A 334 13.33 -17.70 -16.74
N ILE A 335 12.65 -16.97 -15.85
CA ILE A 335 11.46 -16.18 -16.18
C ILE A 335 11.94 -14.81 -16.65
N ASP A 336 11.56 -14.45 -17.86
CA ASP A 336 11.89 -13.15 -18.45
C ASP A 336 11.00 -12.06 -17.84
N ILE A 337 11.42 -11.51 -16.70
CA ILE A 337 10.63 -10.51 -15.97
C ILE A 337 10.45 -9.22 -16.78
N ALA A 338 11.40 -8.87 -17.65
CA ALA A 338 11.30 -7.68 -18.49
C ALA A 338 10.21 -7.85 -19.55
N GLU A 339 10.19 -8.96 -20.27
CA GLU A 339 9.13 -9.25 -21.25
C GLU A 339 7.78 -9.49 -20.58
N THR A 340 7.77 -10.15 -19.41
CA THR A 340 6.56 -10.31 -18.59
C THR A 340 5.98 -8.96 -18.21
N ALA A 341 6.80 -8.03 -17.69
CA ALA A 341 6.35 -6.70 -17.32
C ALA A 341 5.84 -5.90 -18.53
N LYS A 342 6.50 -6.00 -19.70
CA LYS A 342 6.02 -5.38 -20.94
C LYS A 342 4.66 -5.93 -21.36
N ALA A 343 4.46 -7.24 -21.26
CA ALA A 343 3.19 -7.88 -21.60
C ALA A 343 2.05 -7.49 -20.64
N LEU A 344 2.36 -7.29 -19.36
CA LEU A 344 1.40 -6.87 -18.33
C LEU A 344 1.15 -5.35 -18.30
N GLY A 345 1.92 -4.57 -19.05
CA GLY A 345 1.86 -3.11 -19.03
C GLY A 345 2.48 -2.48 -17.78
N THR A 346 3.33 -3.23 -17.07
CA THR A 346 4.00 -2.78 -15.85
C THR A 346 5.48 -2.42 -16.08
N TRP A 347 5.90 -2.33 -17.35
CA TRP A 347 7.20 -1.81 -17.74
C TRP A 347 7.15 -0.28 -17.90
N SER A 348 7.96 0.43 -17.13
CA SER A 348 8.10 1.89 -17.24
C SER A 348 9.40 2.21 -17.98
N GLY A 349 9.29 2.84 -19.16
CA GLY A 349 10.43 3.17 -20.00
C GLY A 349 10.94 4.61 -19.82
N TYR A 350 12.25 4.79 -19.82
CA TYR A 350 12.94 6.07 -19.99
C TYR A 350 13.30 6.28 -21.47
N GLU A 351 12.39 6.81 -22.29
CA GLU A 351 12.84 7.48 -23.50
C GLU A 351 13.27 8.90 -23.14
N ALA A 352 14.51 9.25 -23.49
CA ALA A 352 15.07 10.58 -23.26
C ALA A 352 14.11 11.67 -23.77
N GLY A 353 13.39 12.30 -22.84
CA GLY A 353 12.55 13.47 -23.08
C GLY A 353 11.04 13.25 -23.26
N LYS A 354 10.50 12.03 -23.17
CA LYS A 354 9.05 11.80 -23.06
C LYS A 354 8.73 10.53 -22.28
N THR A 355 8.05 10.68 -21.15
CA THR A 355 7.28 9.59 -20.53
C THR A 355 6.18 9.21 -21.51
N ILE A 356 6.20 7.99 -22.04
CA ILE A 356 5.12 7.46 -22.86
C ILE A 356 4.38 6.45 -21.99
N SER A 357 3.30 6.89 -21.36
CA SER A 357 2.19 6.00 -20.98
C SER A 357 1.55 5.48 -22.27
N LYS A 358 1.29 4.19 -22.35
CA LYS A 358 0.46 3.61 -23.42
C LYS A 358 -0.96 3.37 -22.93
#